data_AF-A0A7S0CE96-F1
#
_entry.id   AF-A0A7S0CE96-F1
#
_cell.length_a   1.000
_cell.length_b   1.000
_cell.length_c   1.000
_cell.angle_alpha   90.00
_cell.angle_beta   90.00
_cell.angle_gamma   90.00
#
_symmetry.space_group_name_H-M   'P 1'
#
loop_
_entity.id
_entity.type
_entity.pdbx_description
1 polymer ?
#
loop_
_entity_poly.entity_id
_entity_poly.type
_entity_poly.pdbx_seq_one_letter_code
_entity_poly.pdbx_strand_id
1 'polypeptide(L)'
;EDKSPGSLGFEQVKLLPDGAAHFTRGMGLSNVWDTERGFGERSWRYSAVVNDMRIEQMFVEKMDGEENIQNSVDDPFKCSDSGTMIEYLKSYIFRKLYV
;
A
#
# COMPACT_ATOMS: atom_id res chain seq x y z
N GLU A 1 13.83 20.24 7.20
CA GLU A 1 13.65 18.83 7.61
C GLU A 1 14.75 17.98 6.99
N ASP A 2 15.42 17.20 7.81
CA ASP A 2 16.39 16.20 7.35
C ASP A 2 15.63 15.02 6.73
N LYS A 3 15.92 14.72 5.46
CA LYS A 3 15.27 13.65 4.67
C LYS A 3 16.22 12.47 4.41
N SER A 4 17.33 12.40 5.12
CA SER A 4 18.28 11.29 5.00
C SER A 4 17.65 9.98 5.50
N PRO A 5 18.02 8.82 4.91
CA PRO A 5 17.58 7.52 5.42
C PRO A 5 17.89 7.37 6.91
N GLY A 6 16.85 7.18 7.74
CA GLY A 6 16.98 7.05 9.20
C GLY A 6 16.65 8.32 10.00
N SER A 7 16.56 9.50 9.37
CA SER A 7 16.25 10.76 10.08
C SER A 7 14.85 10.81 10.71
N LEU A 8 13.94 9.95 10.22
CA LEU A 8 12.55 9.82 10.69
C LEU A 8 12.36 8.73 11.77
N GLY A 9 13.45 8.11 12.24
CA GLY A 9 13.39 7.06 13.29
C GLY A 9 12.95 5.68 12.80
N PHE A 10 12.80 5.48 11.49
CA PHE A 10 12.51 4.16 10.92
C PHE A 10 13.78 3.34 10.74
N GLU A 11 14.01 2.37 11.63
CA GLU A 11 15.21 1.52 11.57
C GLU A 11 15.00 0.22 10.77
N GLN A 12 13.76 -0.26 10.68
CA GLN A 12 13.41 -1.56 10.09
C GLN A 12 12.61 -1.44 8.79
N VAL A 13 12.30 -0.22 8.36
CA VAL A 13 11.51 0.06 7.15
C VAL A 13 12.41 0.70 6.10
N LYS A 14 12.40 0.15 4.89
CA LYS A 14 13.08 0.74 3.73
C LYS A 14 12.07 1.55 2.92
N LEU A 15 12.41 2.81 2.65
CA LEU A 15 11.60 3.67 1.80
C LEU A 15 11.97 3.42 0.33
N LEU A 16 10.96 3.22 -0.51
CA LEU A 16 11.13 3.02 -1.96
C LEU A 16 10.57 4.24 -2.70
N PRO A 17 11.42 5.09 -3.31
CA PRO A 17 10.96 6.31 -3.96
C PRO A 17 10.47 6.05 -5.40
N ASP A 18 9.19 5.72 -5.57
CA ASP A 18 8.52 5.63 -6.90
C ASP A 18 8.13 7.03 -7.42
N GLY A 19 9.11 7.93 -7.57
CA GLY A 19 8.85 9.34 -7.88
C GLY A 19 8.23 9.59 -9.26
N ALA A 20 8.42 8.67 -10.21
CA ALA A 20 7.81 8.73 -11.54
C ALA A 20 6.44 8.02 -11.62
N ALA A 21 5.96 7.45 -10.51
CA ALA A 21 4.75 6.62 -10.41
C ALA A 21 4.74 5.42 -11.39
N HIS A 22 5.90 4.94 -11.84
CA HIS A 22 5.99 3.83 -12.80
C HIS A 22 5.50 2.53 -12.19
N PHE A 23 5.93 2.25 -10.95
CA PHE A 23 5.49 1.05 -10.25
C PHE A 23 4.00 1.16 -9.92
N THR A 24 3.58 2.30 -9.37
CA THR A 24 2.17 2.59 -9.04
C THR A 24 1.22 2.39 -10.23
N ARG A 25 1.55 2.94 -11.40
CA ARG A 25 0.76 2.74 -12.63
C ARG A 25 0.78 1.29 -13.10
N GLY A 26 1.94 0.63 -13.04
CA GLY A 26 2.09 -0.79 -13.38
C GLY A 26 1.25 -1.71 -12.48
N MET A 27 0.99 -1.29 -11.24
CA MET A 27 0.12 -1.99 -10.30
C MET A 27 -1.37 -1.70 -10.51
N GLY A 28 -1.74 -0.74 -11.36
CA GLY A 28 -3.13 -0.30 -11.55
C GLY A 28 -3.69 0.47 -10.35
N LEU A 29 -2.82 1.02 -9.49
CA LEU A 29 -3.18 1.66 -8.22
C LEU A 29 -2.93 3.17 -8.24
N SER A 30 -2.96 3.78 -9.42
CA SER A 30 -2.82 5.23 -9.60
C SER A 30 -4.10 5.94 -9.17
N ASN A 31 -3.96 6.97 -8.34
CA ASN A 31 -5.02 7.90 -7.94
C ASN A 31 -4.55 9.33 -8.19
N VAL A 32 -5.37 10.13 -8.89
CA VAL A 32 -5.14 11.56 -9.02
C VAL A 32 -6.01 12.32 -8.01
N TRP A 33 -5.36 13.00 -7.06
CA TRP A 33 -6.02 13.96 -6.17
C TRP A 33 -5.87 15.37 -6.75
N ASP A 34 -6.86 15.81 -7.53
CA ASP A 34 -6.88 17.13 -8.16
C ASP A 34 -7.68 18.15 -7.34
N THR A 35 -9.00 18.00 -7.25
CA THR A 35 -9.89 18.98 -6.61
C THR A 35 -9.96 18.81 -5.10
N GLU A 36 -9.87 17.59 -4.60
CA GLU A 36 -10.02 17.34 -3.15
C GLU A 36 -8.78 17.75 -2.35
N ARG A 37 -7.57 17.53 -2.89
CA ARG A 37 -6.30 17.78 -2.16
C ARG A 37 -5.20 18.45 -2.96
N GLY A 38 -5.26 18.45 -4.30
CA GLY A 38 -4.22 19.04 -5.15
C GLY A 38 -2.84 18.38 -5.05
N PHE A 39 -2.77 17.09 -4.70
CA PHE A 39 -1.50 16.36 -4.58
C PHE A 39 -0.98 15.77 -5.89
N GLY A 40 -1.79 15.87 -6.96
CA GLY A 40 -1.51 15.25 -8.25
C GLY A 40 -1.64 13.74 -8.18
N GLU A 41 -0.91 13.04 -9.04
CA GLU A 41 -0.90 11.58 -9.07
C GLU A 41 -0.14 10.99 -7.89
N ARG A 42 -0.76 10.00 -7.23
CA ARG A 42 -0.24 9.28 -6.08
C ARG A 42 -0.62 7.80 -6.17
N SER A 43 0.04 7.00 -5.35
CA SER A 43 -0.41 5.64 -5.08
C SER A 43 -1.66 5.65 -4.21
N TRP A 44 -2.63 4.83 -4.57
CA TRP A 44 -3.70 4.43 -3.66
C TRP A 44 -3.13 3.64 -2.47
N ARG A 45 -3.84 3.60 -1.35
CA ARG A 45 -3.36 2.92 -0.13
C ARG A 45 -3.59 1.42 -0.24
N TYR A 46 -2.51 0.66 -0.05
CA TYR A 46 -2.53 -0.79 0.01
C TYR A 46 -1.36 -1.33 0.82
N SER A 47 -1.44 -2.61 1.18
CA SER A 47 -0.30 -3.43 1.58
C SER A 47 -0.30 -4.74 0.80
N ALA A 48 0.87 -5.37 0.63
CA ALA A 48 0.99 -6.59 -0.15
C ALA A 48 2.07 -7.52 0.40
N VAL A 49 1.85 -8.83 0.25
CA VAL A 49 2.89 -9.86 0.40
C VAL A 49 3.40 -10.19 -0.99
N VAL A 50 4.69 -9.93 -1.20
CA VAL A 50 5.37 -10.20 -2.47
C VAL A 50 6.51 -11.17 -2.21
N ASN A 51 6.47 -12.34 -2.84
CA ASN A 51 7.49 -13.38 -2.74
C ASN A 51 7.98 -13.74 -4.14
N ASP A 52 9.29 -13.68 -4.35
CA ASP A 52 9.94 -13.98 -5.64
C ASP A 52 9.27 -13.29 -6.85
N MET A 53 9.10 -11.97 -6.73
CA MET A 53 8.44 -11.10 -7.72
C MET A 53 6.95 -11.44 -7.99
N ARG A 54 6.33 -12.32 -7.20
CA ARG A 54 4.90 -12.65 -7.29
C ARG A 54 4.14 -12.04 -6.13
N ILE A 55 3.01 -11.40 -6.45
CA ILE A 55 2.07 -10.90 -5.44
C ILE A 55 1.27 -12.11 -4.95
N GLU A 56 1.50 -12.53 -3.71
CA GLU A 56 0.77 -13.64 -3.08
C GLU A 56 -0.54 -13.16 -2.46
N GLN A 57 -0.56 -11.93 -1.94
CA GLN A 57 -1.73 -11.31 -1.35
C GLN A 57 -1.63 -9.79 -1.45
N MET A 58 -2.78 -9.15 -1.64
CA MET A 58 -2.90 -7.70 -1.62
C MET A 58 -4.10 -7.27 -0.78
N PHE A 59 -3.92 -6.24 0.02
CA PHE A 59 -4.96 -5.58 0.81
C PHE A 59 -5.09 -4.15 0.29
N VAL A 60 -5.97 -3.98 -0.70
CA VAL A 60 -6.27 -2.67 -1.30
C VAL A 60 -7.42 -2.05 -0.54
N GLU A 61 -7.25 -0.80 -0.11
CA GLU A 61 -8.35 -0.07 0.52
C GLU A 61 -9.50 0.13 -0.45
N LYS A 62 -10.72 0.04 0.07
CA LYS A 62 -11.94 0.27 -0.71
C LYS A 62 -12.61 1.55 -0.26
N MET A 63 -13.21 2.25 -1.21
CA MET A 63 -14.16 3.31 -0.93
C MET A 63 -15.54 2.69 -0.68
N ASP A 64 -16.30 3.26 0.25
CA ASP A 64 -17.66 2.80 0.50
C ASP A 64 -18.55 3.22 -0.67
N GLY A 65 -19.00 2.25 -1.48
CA GLY A 65 -19.94 2.49 -2.58
C GLY A 65 -19.33 2.88 -3.94
N GLU A 66 -18.01 2.89 -4.08
CA GLU A 66 -17.33 3.23 -5.35
C GLU A 66 -16.37 2.14 -5.85
N GLU A 67 -16.29 2.00 -7.17
CA GLU A 67 -15.38 1.06 -7.85
C GLU A 67 -14.06 1.73 -8.28
N ASN A 68 -14.01 3.07 -8.34
CA ASN A 68 -12.87 3.82 -8.87
C ASN A 68 -12.13 4.59 -7.77
N ILE A 69 -10.82 4.39 -7.69
CA ILE A 69 -9.91 5.00 -6.70
C ILE A 69 -9.51 6.45 -7.02
N GLN A 70 -10.28 7.17 -7.83
CA GLN A 70 -9.89 8.50 -8.32
C GLN A 70 -10.48 9.61 -7.47
N ASN A 71 -9.64 10.59 -7.11
CA ASN A 71 -10.03 11.82 -6.44
C ASN A 71 -10.93 11.62 -5.20
N SER A 72 -10.65 10.55 -4.44
CA SER A 72 -11.41 10.20 -3.24
C SER A 72 -11.40 11.33 -2.20
N VAL A 73 -12.59 11.64 -1.68
CA VAL A 73 -12.78 12.50 -0.49
C VAL A 73 -12.18 11.81 0.74
N ASP A 74 -12.48 10.53 0.91
CA ASP A 74 -12.08 9.72 2.06
C ASP A 74 -10.62 9.24 1.97
N ASP A 75 -9.98 9.04 3.12
CA ASP A 75 -8.68 8.36 3.26
C ASP A 75 -8.85 7.06 4.06
N PRO A 76 -9.33 5.97 3.43
CA PRO A 76 -9.60 4.71 4.13
C PRO A 76 -8.31 4.06 4.65
N PHE A 77 -8.43 3.42 5.82
CA PHE A 77 -7.40 2.58 6.43
C PHE A 77 -8.06 1.42 7.20
N LYS A 78 -8.66 0.49 6.47
CA LYS A 78 -9.49 -0.59 7.00
C LYS A 78 -8.85 -1.97 6.85
N CYS A 79 -7.97 -2.18 5.86
CA CYS A 79 -7.41 -3.51 5.56
C CYS A 79 -5.91 -3.53 5.25
N SER A 80 -5.31 -2.38 4.95
CA SER A 80 -3.88 -2.29 4.59
C SER A 80 -2.94 -2.16 5.79
N ASP A 81 -3.47 -2.23 7.01
CA ASP A 81 -2.73 -2.08 8.26
C ASP A 81 -1.83 -3.29 8.58
N SER A 82 -0.92 -3.10 9.54
CA SER A 82 0.04 -4.13 9.94
C SER A 82 -0.59 -5.28 10.73
N GLY A 83 -1.72 -5.04 11.42
CA GLY A 83 -2.47 -6.08 12.12
C GLY A 83 -3.05 -7.09 11.14
N THR A 84 -3.77 -6.60 10.13
CA THR A 84 -4.29 -7.42 9.02
C THR A 84 -3.18 -8.22 8.35
N MET A 85 -2.03 -7.58 8.09
CA MET A 85 -0.87 -8.25 7.50
C MET A 85 -0.29 -9.37 8.38
N ILE A 86 -0.09 -9.11 9.69
CA ILE A 86 0.46 -10.09 10.62
C ILE A 86 -0.46 -11.29 10.76
N GLU A 87 -1.77 -11.08 10.80
CA GLU A 87 -2.77 -12.16 10.85
C GLU A 87 -2.68 -13.05 9.61
N TYR A 88 -2.60 -12.44 8.41
CA TYR A 88 -2.39 -13.18 7.16
C TYR A 88 -1.10 -14.00 7.19
N LEU A 89 0.03 -13.38 7.54
CA LEU A 89 1.34 -14.05 7.57
C LEU A 89 1.37 -15.23 8.55
N LYS A 90 0.78 -15.08 9.75
CA LYS A 90 0.65 -16.17 10.73
C LYS A 90 -0.19 -17.33 10.17
N SER A 91 -1.31 -17.02 9.50
CA SER A 91 -2.16 -18.05 8.87
C SER A 91 -1.45 -18.78 7.73
N TYR A 92 -0.63 -18.07 6.97
CA TYR A 92 0.14 -18.62 5.85
C TYR A 92 1.23 -19.57 6.33
N ILE A 93 1.99 -19.18 7.37
CA ILE A 93 3.01 -20.03 8.00
C ILE A 93 2.37 -21.30 8.56
N PHE A 94 1.22 -21.18 9.24
CA PHE A 94 0.48 -22.34 9.74
C PHE A 94 0.10 -23.30 8.62
N ARG A 95 -0.43 -22.78 7.50
CA ARG A 95 -0.75 -23.61 6.33
C ARG A 95 0.49 -24.31 5.76
N LYS A 96 1.64 -23.63 5.65
CA LYS A 96 2.87 -24.24 5.13
C LYS A 96 3.47 -25.33 6.03
N LEU A 97 3.22 -25.28 7.34
CA LEU A 97 3.80 -26.22 8.31
C LEU A 97 2.90 -27.42 8.63
N TYR A 98 1.58 -27.27 8.48
CA TYR A 98 0.60 -28.24 8.97
C TYR A 98 -0.36 -28.76 7.89
N VAL A 99 -0.24 -28.30 6.65
CA VAL A 99 -0.98 -28.80 5.48
C VAL A 99 0.03 -29.18 4.40
#